data_AF-A0A1R4GF66-F1
#
_entry.id   AF-A0A1R4GF66-F1
#
_cell.length_a   1.000
_cell.length_b   1.000
_cell.length_c   1.000
_cell.angle_alpha   90.00
_cell.angle_beta   90.00
_cell.angle_gamma   90.00
#
_symmetry.space_group_name_H-M   'P 1'
#
loop_
_entity.id
_entity.type
_entity.pdbx_description
1 polymer ?
#
loop_
_entity_poly.entity_id
_entity_poly.type
_entity_poly.pdbx_seq_one_letter_code
_entity_poly.pdbx_strand_id
1 'polypeptide(L)' 'MRDSLIGIPGLLAAFAMNAMLNVYTDVPMLVRWAVAILVSLFVTFVVVRWGQRLK' A
#
# COMPACT_ATOMS: atom_id res chain seq x y z
N MET A 1 -9.95 5.21 16.21
CA MET A 1 -8.54 4.83 16.49
C MET A 1 -8.12 3.54 15.79
N ARG A 2 -8.94 2.47 15.74
CA ARG A 2 -8.62 1.25 14.98
C ARG A 2 -8.49 1.47 13.46
N ASP A 3 -9.29 2.37 12.87
CA ASP A 3 -9.23 2.65 11.43
C ASP A 3 -7.92 3.32 11.00
N SER A 4 -7.35 4.18 11.85
CA SER A 4 -6.04 4.80 11.61
C SER A 4 -4.91 3.76 11.58
N LEU A 5 -4.99 2.73 12.42
CA LEU A 5 -4.01 1.62 12.44
C LEU A 5 -4.05 0.75 11.18
N ILE A 6 -5.17 0.76 10.45
CA ILE A 6 -5.36 -0.03 9.23
C ILE A 6 -4.95 0.77 7.98
N GLY A 7 -5.15 2.08 7.98
CA GLY A 7 -4.82 2.96 6.85
C GLY A 7 -3.33 3.32 6.74
N ILE A 8 -2.64 3.51 7.88
CA ILE A 8 -1.22 3.90 7.90
C ILE A 8 -0.30 2.90 7.15
N PRO A 9 -0.41 1.57 7.36
CA PRO A 9 0.41 0.60 6.65
C PRO A 9 0.20 0.65 5.13
N GLY A 10 -1.05 0.81 4.69
CA GLY A 10 -1.39 0.93 3.28
C GLY A 10 -0.80 2.19 2.64
N LEU A 11 -0.85 3.33 3.35
CA LEU A 11 -0.28 4.59 2.87
C LEU A 11 1.25 4.48 2.72
N LEU A 12 1.92 3.94 3.74
CA LEU A 12 3.38 3.73 3.72
C LEU A 12 3.79 2.79 2.58
N ALA A 13 3.04 1.72 2.35
CA ALA A 13 3.29 0.78 1.27
C ALA A 13 3.12 1.45 -0.11
N ALA A 14 2.08 2.27 -0.31
CA ALA A 14 1.89 3.04 -1.54
C ALA A 14 3.07 3.98 -1.80
N PHE A 15 3.49 4.73 -0.77
CA PHE A 15 4.60 5.67 -0.88
C PHE A 15 5.92 4.95 -1.21
N ALA A 16 6.23 3.88 -0.48
CA ALA A 16 7.42 3.08 -0.71
C ALA A 16 7.45 2.47 -2.13
N MET A 17 6.32 1.91 -2.59
CA MET A 17 6.23 1.33 -3.93
C MET A 17 6.38 2.38 -5.02
N ASN A 18 5.74 3.55 -4.86
CA ASN A 18 5.85 4.63 -5.83
C ASN A 18 7.29 5.16 -5.93
N ALA A 19 7.97 5.30 -4.79
CA ALA A 19 9.38 5.72 -4.72
C ALA A 19 10.32 4.67 -5.32
N MET A 20 10.15 3.38 -5.00
CA MET A 20 10.93 2.30 -5.61
C MET A 20 10.77 2.29 -7.13
N LEU A 21 9.54 2.36 -7.63
CA LEU A 21 9.33 2.38 -9.08
C LEU A 21 9.92 3.64 -9.72
N ASN A 22 9.96 4.78 -9.03
CA ASN A 22 10.65 5.97 -9.54
C ASN A 22 12.17 5.75 -9.69
N VAL A 23 12.77 5.08 -8.72
CA VAL A 23 14.23 4.94 -8.61
C VAL A 23 14.75 3.84 -9.52
N TYR A 24 13.99 2.73 -9.62
CA TYR A 24 14.46 1.51 -10.28
C TYR A 24 13.86 1.28 -11.67
N THR A 25 12.88 2.08 -12.09
CA THR A 25 12.20 1.86 -13.37
C THR A 25 11.79 3.15 -14.07
N ASP A 26 11.86 3.19 -15.40
CA ASP A 26 11.36 4.30 -16.22
C ASP A 26 9.86 4.13 -16.57
N VAL A 27 9.09 3.61 -15.62
CA VAL A 27 7.67 3.32 -15.84
C VAL A 27 6.87 4.64 -15.82
N PRO A 28 5.91 4.84 -16.75
CA PRO A 28 5.10 6.05 -16.79
C PRO A 28 4.41 6.35 -15.46
N MET A 29 4.29 7.64 -15.14
CA MET A 29 3.76 8.12 -13.86
C MET A 29 2.41 7.49 -13.49
N LEU A 30 1.48 7.38 -14.45
CA LEU A 30 0.16 6.77 -14.23
C LEU A 30 0.26 5.30 -13.82
N VAL A 31 1.15 4.54 -14.44
CA VAL A 31 1.34 3.12 -14.13
C VAL A 31 1.96 2.96 -12.75
N ARG A 32 2.92 3.82 -12.37
CA ARG A 32 3.48 3.83 -11.02
C ARG A 32 2.43 4.07 -9.95
N TRP A 33 1.53 5.01 -10.18
CA TRP A 33 0.43 5.28 -9.25
C TRP A 33 -0.57 4.13 -9.19
N ALA A 34 -0.93 3.52 -10.32
CA ALA A 34 -1.80 2.35 -10.34
C ALA A 34 -1.23 1.19 -9.52
N VAL A 35 0.07 0.89 -9.68
CA VAL A 35 0.75 -0.17 -8.91
C VAL A 35 0.83 0.19 -7.42
N ALA A 36 1.18 1.44 -7.09
CA ALA A 36 1.24 1.89 -5.69
C ALA A 36 -0.11 1.76 -4.98
N ILE A 37 -1.21 2.12 -5.65
CA ILE A 37 -2.58 1.98 -5.12
C ILE A 37 -2.94 0.50 -4.93
N LEU A 38 -2.62 -0.36 -5.91
CA LEU A 38 -2.85 -1.80 -5.80
C LEU A 38 -2.12 -2.40 -4.60
N VAL A 39 -0.85 -2.04 -4.41
CA VAL A 39 -0.05 -2.49 -3.25
C VAL A 39 -0.65 -1.98 -1.95
N SER A 40 -1.08 -0.71 -1.89
CA SER A 40 -1.74 -0.14 -0.72
C SER A 40 -2.99 -0.92 -0.32
N LEU A 41 -3.88 -1.18 -1.28
CA LEU A 41 -5.10 -1.95 -1.06
C LEU A 41 -4.81 -3.38 -0.61
N PHE A 42 -3.80 -4.01 -1.21
CA PHE A 42 -3.38 -5.35 -0.82
C PHE A 42 -2.88 -5.40 0.63
N VAL A 43 -2.01 -4.46 1.01
CA VAL A 43 -1.52 -4.36 2.39
C VAL A 43 -2.66 -4.10 3.37
N THR A 44 -3.57 -3.18 3.03
CA THR A 44 -4.77 -2.91 3.84
C THR A 44 -5.63 -4.16 4.00
N PHE A 45 -5.88 -4.91 2.92
CA PHE A 45 -6.64 -6.16 2.97
C PHE A 45 -5.98 -7.20 3.89
N VAL A 46 -4.66 -7.38 3.77
CA VAL A 46 -3.90 -8.31 4.61
C VAL A 46 -4.00 -7.88 6.08
N VAL A 47 -3.79 -6.60 6.39
CA VAL A 47 -3.86 -6.07 7.77
C VAL A 47 -5.26 -6.25 8.36
N VAL A 48 -6.33 -5.97 7.60
CA VAL A 48 -7.71 -6.20 8.03
C VAL A 48 -7.95 -7.68 8.31
N ARG A 49 -7.54 -8.57 7.40
CA ARG A 49 -7.74 -10.01 7.53
C ARG A 49 -6.95 -10.60 8.70
N TRP A 50 -5.74 -10.10 8.95
CA TRP A 50 -4.95 -10.46 10.12
C TRP A 50 -5.61 -9.97 11.42
N GLY A 51 -6.09 -8.73 11.45
CA GLY A 51 -6.79 -8.16 12.59
C GLY A 51 -8.11 -8.87 12.92
N GLN A 52 -8.77 -9.48 11.93
CA GLN A 52 -9.93 -10.34 12.14
C GLN A 52 -9.59 -11.73 12.67
N ARG A 53 -8.42 -12.30 12.33
CA ARG A 53 -7.97 -13.60 12.86
C ARG A 53 -7.49 -13.54 14.31
N LEU A 54 -7.06 -12.36 14.76
CA LEU A 54 -6.58 -12.12 16.13
C LEU A 54 -7.70 -11.76 17.12
N LYS A 55 -8.95 -11.65 16.66
CA LYS A 55 -10.16 -11.48 17.47
C LYS A 55 -10.86 -12.81 17.65
#